data_AF-A0A090F7L5-F1
#
_entry.id   AF-A0A090F7L5-F1
#
_cell.length_a   1.000
_cell.length_b   1.000
_cell.length_c   1.000
_cell.angle_alpha   90.00
_cell.angle_beta   90.00
_cell.angle_gamma   90.00
#
_symmetry.space_group_name_H-M   'P 1'
#
loop_
_entity.id
_entity.type
_entity.pdbx_description
1 polymer ?
#
loop_
_entity_poly.entity_id
_entity_poly.type
_entity_poly.pdbx_seq_one_letter_code
_entity_poly.pdbx_strand_id
1 'polypeptide(L)'
;MDSHAVIASLPVAGADRAVLIEAANAAFERVIGRIEAANEELTRTLWDAERYVDNEITADMLPISRDEVAYLIDVFLVHHVVQLAVAADKEAAESMP
;
A
#
# COMPACT_ATOMS: atom_id res chain seq x y z
N MET A 1 -16.89 -11.98 13.07
CA MET A 1 -16.08 -10.90 12.48
C MET A 1 -16.48 -9.62 13.18
N ASP A 2 -15.63 -9.06 14.04
CA ASP A 2 -15.92 -7.78 14.68
C ASP A 2 -15.91 -6.68 13.62
N SER A 3 -17.10 -6.30 13.14
CA SER A 3 -17.33 -5.19 12.20
C SER A 3 -17.10 -3.80 12.84
N HIS A 4 -16.29 -3.75 13.90
CA HIS A 4 -16.13 -2.59 14.78
C HIS A 4 -14.69 -2.39 15.28
N ALA A 5 -13.69 -3.04 14.68
CA ALA A 5 -12.29 -2.77 15.02
C ALA A 5 -11.96 -1.30 14.66
N VAL A 6 -11.55 -0.51 15.65
CA VAL A 6 -11.25 0.92 15.50
C VAL A 6 -9.77 1.13 15.81
N ILE A 7 -9.09 1.81 14.89
CA ILE A 7 -7.75 2.31 15.09
C ILE A 7 -7.88 3.65 15.81
N ALA A 8 -7.39 3.70 17.04
CA ALA A 8 -7.50 4.87 17.92
C ALA A 8 -6.17 5.62 18.12
N SER A 9 -5.04 5.01 17.75
CA SER A 9 -3.71 5.60 17.97
C SER A 9 -2.70 5.10 16.93
N LEU A 10 -1.66 5.91 16.71
CA LEU A 10 -0.48 5.55 15.94
C LEU A 10 0.71 5.20 16.87
N PRO A 11 1.66 4.36 16.43
CA PRO A 11 1.62 3.58 15.19
C PRO A 11 0.53 2.50 15.24
N VAL A 12 -0.01 2.13 14.09
CA VAL A 12 -0.91 0.97 14.01
C VAL A 12 -0.12 -0.27 14.40
N ALA A 13 -0.67 -1.10 15.28
CA ALA A 13 0.05 -2.22 15.87
C ALA A 13 -0.81 -3.48 15.97
N GLY A 14 -0.13 -4.61 16.19
CA GLY A 14 -0.79 -5.88 16.47
C GLY A 14 -1.67 -6.37 15.31
N ALA A 15 -2.84 -6.92 15.65
CA ALA A 15 -3.73 -7.57 14.70
C ALA A 15 -4.26 -6.60 13.62
N ASP A 16 -4.50 -5.33 13.96
CA ASP A 16 -4.99 -4.36 12.98
C ASP A 16 -3.94 -4.05 11.93
N ARG A 17 -2.66 -3.92 12.33
CA ARG A 17 -1.55 -3.75 11.38
C ARG A 17 -1.44 -4.93 10.42
N ALA A 18 -1.52 -6.15 10.94
CA ALA A 18 -1.42 -7.37 10.13
C ALA A 18 -2.53 -7.43 9.05
N VAL A 19 -3.78 -7.15 9.44
CA VAL A 19 -4.93 -7.13 8.50
C VAL A 19 -4.75 -6.07 7.42
N LEU A 20 -4.25 -4.89 7.78
CA LEU A 20 -4.03 -3.81 6.82
C LEU A 20 -2.89 -4.10 5.84
N ILE A 21 -1.83 -4.78 6.30
CA ILE A 21 -0.75 -5.26 5.42
C ILE A 21 -1.27 -6.28 4.41
N GLU A 22 -2.12 -7.21 4.85
CA GLU A 22 -2.78 -8.17 3.95
C GLU A 22 -3.65 -7.46 2.91
N ALA A 23 -4.44 -6.47 3.34
CA ALA A 23 -5.26 -5.66 2.44
C ALA A 23 -4.41 -4.89 1.42
N ALA A 24 -3.31 -4.27 1.86
CA ALA A 24 -2.38 -3.53 1.01
C ALA A 24 -1.71 -4.43 -0.03
N ASN A 25 -1.22 -5.60 0.35
CA ASN A 25 -0.65 -6.58 -0.58
C ASN A 25 -1.69 -7.06 -1.61
N ALA A 26 -2.90 -7.37 -1.17
CA ALA A 26 -3.95 -7.80 -2.09
C ALA A 26 -4.36 -6.71 -3.08
N ALA A 27 -4.42 -5.46 -2.63
CA ALA A 27 -4.68 -4.30 -3.49
C ALA A 27 -3.50 -4.07 -4.45
N PHE A 28 -2.26 -4.20 -3.99
CA PHE A 28 -1.07 -4.06 -4.81
C PHE A 28 -1.11 -5.01 -6.00
N GLU A 29 -1.36 -6.30 -5.75
CA GLU A 29 -1.46 -7.32 -6.80
C GLU A 29 -2.54 -7.01 -7.83
N ARG A 30 -3.70 -6.50 -7.38
CA ARG A 30 -4.77 -6.07 -8.29
C ARG A 30 -4.38 -4.89 -9.16
N VAL A 31 -3.68 -3.92 -8.58
CA VAL A 31 -3.28 -2.70 -9.27
C VAL A 31 -2.15 -2.99 -10.26
N ILE A 32 -1.06 -3.62 -9.82
CA ILE A 32 0.12 -3.86 -10.65
C ILE A 32 -0.24 -4.67 -11.90
N GLY A 33 -1.11 -5.67 -11.78
CA GLY A 33 -1.60 -6.45 -12.92
C GLY A 33 -2.55 -5.70 -13.88
N ARG A 34 -2.98 -4.48 -13.55
CA ARG A 34 -3.87 -3.65 -14.39
C ARG A 34 -3.19 -2.46 -15.04
N ILE A 35 -2.12 -1.92 -14.43
CA ILE A 35 -1.48 -0.69 -14.92
C ILE A 35 -0.47 -0.92 -16.05
N GLU A 36 -0.15 -2.19 -16.36
CA GLU A 36 0.79 -2.58 -17.42
C GLU A 36 2.16 -1.86 -17.32
N ALA A 37 2.78 -1.91 -16.13
CA ALA A 37 4.08 -1.28 -15.89
C ALA A 37 5.17 -1.86 -16.79
N ALA A 38 6.00 -0.99 -17.39
CA ALA A 38 7.07 -1.41 -18.31
C ALA A 38 8.13 -2.30 -17.63
N ASN A 39 8.41 -2.04 -16.35
CA ASN A 39 9.31 -2.83 -15.52
C ASN A 39 8.56 -3.44 -14.32
N GLU A 40 7.56 -4.28 -14.59
CA GLU A 40 6.69 -4.88 -13.56
C GLU A 40 7.47 -5.60 -12.46
N GLU A 41 8.40 -6.48 -12.80
CA GLU A 41 9.17 -7.25 -11.81
C GLU A 41 9.98 -6.33 -10.89
N LEU A 42 10.63 -5.31 -11.44
CA LEU A 42 11.36 -4.31 -10.66
C LEU A 42 10.41 -3.48 -9.79
N THR A 43 9.24 -3.11 -10.31
CA THR A 43 8.18 -2.44 -9.53
C THR A 43 7.77 -3.27 -8.31
N ARG A 44 7.64 -4.59 -8.48
CA ARG A 44 7.34 -5.52 -7.38
C ARG A 44 8.44 -5.56 -6.31
N THR A 45 9.71 -5.43 -6.71
CA THR A 45 10.81 -5.38 -5.73
C THR A 45 10.86 -4.08 -4.91
N LEU A 46 10.26 -3.01 -5.41
CA LEU A 46 10.18 -1.72 -4.70
C LEU A 46 8.99 -1.62 -3.75
N TRP A 47 8.06 -2.58 -3.80
CA TRP A 47 6.87 -2.58 -2.95
C TRP A 47 7.20 -2.96 -1.50
N ASP A 48 6.74 -2.13 -0.56
CA ASP A 48 6.87 -2.33 0.88
C ASP A 48 5.53 -2.02 1.57
N ALA A 49 4.73 -3.07 1.76
CA ALA A 49 3.41 -2.96 2.38
C ALA A 49 3.45 -2.46 3.83
N GLU A 50 4.50 -2.81 4.57
CA GLU A 50 4.68 -2.38 5.95
C GLU A 50 4.88 -0.88 6.01
N ARG A 51 5.84 -0.38 5.22
CA ARG A 51 6.11 1.05 5.12
C ARG A 51 4.93 1.83 4.58
N TYR A 52 4.18 1.26 3.62
CA TYR A 52 2.97 1.90 3.12
C TYR A 52 1.93 2.08 4.24
N VAL A 53 1.54 1.00 4.93
CA VAL A 53 0.56 1.06 6.03
C VAL A 53 1.00 2.01 7.15
N ASP A 54 2.29 2.03 7.49
CA ASP A 54 2.82 2.87 8.56
C ASP A 54 2.81 4.38 8.20
N ASN A 55 2.73 4.75 6.91
CA ASN A 55 2.76 6.14 6.45
C ASN A 55 1.40 6.67 5.97
N GLU A 56 0.51 5.81 5.47
CA GLU A 56 -0.77 6.24 4.90
C GLU A 56 -1.83 6.58 5.96
N ILE A 57 -1.67 6.10 7.19
CA ILE A 57 -2.62 6.37 8.27
C ILE A 57 -2.07 7.50 9.13
N THR A 58 -2.67 8.68 8.99
CA THR A 58 -2.24 9.89 9.70
C THR A 58 -3.15 10.20 10.90
N ALA A 59 -2.63 11.00 11.84
CA ALA A 59 -3.32 11.26 13.11
C ALA A 59 -4.67 11.98 12.95
N ASP A 60 -4.86 12.75 11.87
CA ASP A 60 -6.09 13.46 11.54
C ASP A 60 -7.20 12.53 11.02
N MET A 61 -6.88 11.30 10.61
CA MET A 61 -7.87 10.30 10.25
C MET A 61 -8.51 9.65 11.48
N LEU A 62 -7.91 9.78 12.66
CA LEU A 62 -8.30 9.02 13.85
C LEU A 62 -9.44 9.68 14.65
N PRO A 63 -10.32 8.90 15.31
CA PRO A 63 -10.40 7.44 15.24
C PRO A 63 -11.08 6.98 13.94
N ILE A 64 -10.59 5.89 13.36
CA ILE A 64 -11.10 5.34 12.10
C ILE A 64 -11.35 3.84 12.23
N SER A 65 -12.37 3.33 11.55
CA SER A 65 -12.58 1.89 11.51
C SER A 65 -11.50 1.24 10.65
N ARG A 66 -11.06 0.03 11.03
CA ARG A 66 -10.09 -0.74 10.24
C ARG A 66 -10.63 -1.03 8.84
N ASP A 67 -11.93 -1.27 8.72
CA ASP A 67 -12.58 -1.57 7.43
C ASP A 67 -12.56 -0.32 6.51
N GLU A 68 -12.76 0.87 7.08
CA GLU A 68 -12.61 2.13 6.35
C GLU A 68 -11.16 2.33 5.88
N VAL A 69 -10.15 2.04 6.73
CA VAL A 69 -8.74 2.12 6.29
C VAL A 69 -8.46 1.12 5.18
N ALA A 70 -8.94 -0.12 5.28
CA ALA A 70 -8.76 -1.12 4.22
C ALA A 70 -9.42 -0.68 2.89
N TYR A 71 -10.58 -0.03 2.96
CA TYR A 71 -11.24 0.59 1.81
C TYR A 71 -10.38 1.71 1.19
N LEU A 72 -9.86 2.61 2.02
CA LEU A 72 -9.00 3.71 1.56
C LEU A 72 -7.71 3.20 0.90
N ILE A 73 -7.10 2.17 1.48
CA ILE A 73 -5.95 1.47 0.87
C ILE A 73 -6.34 0.95 -0.52
N ASP A 74 -7.45 0.22 -0.65
CA ASP A 74 -7.85 -0.36 -1.95
C ASP A 74 -8.07 0.70 -3.03
N VAL A 75 -8.69 1.83 -2.70
CA VAL A 75 -9.04 2.86 -3.70
C VAL A 75 -7.89 3.81 -4.03
N PHE A 76 -6.98 4.10 -3.09
CA PHE A 76 -5.91 5.09 -3.28
C PHE A 76 -4.53 4.49 -3.61
N LEU A 77 -4.30 3.20 -3.35
CA LEU A 77 -3.00 2.55 -3.57
C LEU A 77 -2.51 2.67 -5.02
N VAL A 78 -3.42 2.82 -6.01
CA VAL A 78 -3.05 3.00 -7.42
C VAL A 78 -2.01 4.10 -7.65
N HIS A 79 -2.12 5.22 -6.94
CA HIS A 79 -1.17 6.31 -7.09
C HIS A 79 0.23 5.93 -6.63
N HIS A 80 0.33 5.17 -5.53
CA HIS A 80 1.61 4.71 -5.02
C HIS A 80 2.25 3.69 -5.97
N VAL A 81 1.48 2.72 -6.49
CA VAL A 81 2.02 1.74 -7.46
C VAL A 81 2.52 2.42 -8.73
N VAL A 82 1.82 3.45 -9.22
CA VAL A 82 2.30 4.24 -10.36
C VAL A 82 3.64 4.93 -10.03
N GLN A 83 3.81 5.46 -8.82
CA GLN A 83 5.10 6.05 -8.40
C GLN A 83 6.22 5.01 -8.36
N LEU A 84 5.93 3.80 -7.87
CA LEU A 84 6.90 2.69 -7.89
C LEU A 84 7.26 2.28 -9.31
N ALA A 85 6.29 2.22 -10.23
CA ALA A 85 6.54 1.92 -11.64
C ALA A 85 7.43 2.96 -12.30
N VAL A 86 7.19 4.26 -12.04
CA VAL A 86 8.05 5.35 -12.51
C VAL A 86 9.47 5.24 -11.94
N ALA A 87 9.61 4.86 -10.66
CA ALA A 87 10.91 4.65 -10.04
C ALA A 87 11.66 3.47 -10.67
N ALA A 88 10.95 2.36 -10.92
CA ALA A 88 11.49 1.19 -11.61
C ALA A 88 11.96 1.53 -13.03
N ASP A 89 11.17 2.31 -13.79
CA ASP A 89 11.55 2.75 -15.13
C ASP A 89 12.85 3.58 -15.13
N LYS A 90 13.01 4.44 -14.13
CA LYS A 90 14.22 5.24 -13.95
C LYS A 90 15.44 4.36 -13.61
N GLU A 91 15.31 3.42 -12.68
CA GLU A 91 16.39 2.51 -12.29
C GLU A 91 16.81 1.59 -13.45
N ALA A 92 15.85 1.11 -14.23
CA ALA A 92 16.13 0.32 -15.43
C ALA A 92 16.91 1.13 -16.48
N ALA A 93 16.55 2.40 -16.70
CA ALA A 93 17.23 3.27 -17.65
C ALA A 93 18.65 3.65 -17.19
N GLU A 94 18.87 3.89 -15.90
CA GLU A 94 20.19 4.20 -15.32
C GLU A 94 21.13 2.97 -15.32
N SER A 95 20.56 1.77 -15.32
CA SER A 95 21.32 0.50 -15.39
C SER A 95 21.76 0.14 -16.81
N MET A 96 21.33 0.88 -17.83
CA MET A 96 21.78 0.68 -19.21
C MET A 96 23.14 1.36 -19.44
N PRO A 97 24.17 0.64 -19.93
CA PRO A 97 25.50 1.18 -20.21
C PRO A 97 25.56 2.12 -21.43
#